data_AF-A0A1A8AI72-F1
#
_entry.id   AF-A0A1A8AI72-F1
#
_cell.length_a   1.000
_cell.length_b   1.000
_cell.length_c   1.000
_cell.angle_alpha   90.00
_cell.angle_beta   90.00
_cell.angle_gamma   90.00
#
_symmetry.space_group_name_H-M   'P 1'
#
loop_
_entity.id
_entity.type
_entity.pdbx_description
1 polymer ?
#
loop_
_entity_poly.entity_id
_entity_poly.type
_entity_poly.pdbx_seq_one_letter_code
_entity_poly.pdbx_strand_id
1 'polypeptide(L)'
;PEEAMSSPEIASLSWGHMKVKGCSSSYKDCKVWPGGSQAWDWRETGTNVSEADELRKHVLQHYPGVQPADLEEVLKKGITLLVIGRGMSEALQ
;
A
#
# COMPACT_ATOMS: atom_id res chain seq x y z
N PRO A 1 -18.64 23.05 4.51
CA PRO A 1 -18.64 21.97 3.49
C PRO A 1 -17.19 21.55 3.24
N GLU A 2 -16.80 20.39 3.77
CA GLU A 2 -15.54 19.75 3.37
C GLU A 2 -15.69 19.43 1.88
N GLU A 3 -14.94 20.09 1.00
CA GLU A 3 -14.87 19.67 -0.39
C GLU A 3 -14.45 18.20 -0.40
N ALA A 4 -15.30 17.33 -0.94
CA ALA A 4 -14.95 15.93 -1.12
C ALA A 4 -13.76 15.87 -2.07
N MET A 5 -12.55 15.82 -1.51
CA MET A 5 -11.33 15.82 -2.28
C MET A 5 -11.30 14.59 -3.17
N SER A 6 -10.97 14.75 -4.45
CA SER A 6 -10.93 13.61 -5.38
C SER A 6 -9.76 12.67 -5.06
N SER A 7 -9.91 11.39 -5.40
CA SER A 7 -8.79 10.44 -5.37
C SER A 7 -7.75 10.85 -6.42
N PRO A 8 -6.48 11.03 -6.05
CA PRO A 8 -5.46 11.42 -7.02
C PRO A 8 -5.12 10.27 -7.98
N GLU A 9 -4.74 10.64 -9.20
CA GLU A 9 -4.35 9.73 -10.26
C GLU A 9 -2.95 9.12 -10.00
N ILE A 10 -2.79 7.81 -10.20
CA ILE A 10 -1.45 7.19 -10.32
C ILE A 10 -0.93 7.50 -11.72
N ALA A 11 0.00 8.44 -11.83
CA ALA A 11 0.50 8.96 -13.10
C ALA A 11 1.47 8.00 -13.81
N SER A 12 2.19 7.17 -13.05
CA SER A 12 3.08 6.17 -13.63
C SER A 12 3.37 5.03 -12.64
N LEU A 13 3.55 3.83 -13.18
CA LEU A 13 3.89 2.61 -12.44
C LEU A 13 4.99 1.85 -13.20
N SER A 14 6.05 1.49 -12.50
CA SER A 14 7.12 0.60 -12.96
C SER A 14 7.68 -0.21 -11.78
N TRP A 15 8.59 -1.16 -12.03
CA TRP A 15 9.11 -2.03 -10.98
C TRP A 15 9.78 -1.23 -9.86
N GLY A 16 9.22 -1.33 -8.64
CA GLY A 16 9.71 -0.62 -7.46
C GLY A 16 9.54 0.90 -7.49
N HIS A 17 8.68 1.44 -8.37
CA HIS A 17 8.52 2.88 -8.51
C HIS A 17 7.10 3.28 -8.95
N MET A 18 6.47 4.17 -8.18
CA MET A 18 5.14 4.73 -8.40
C MET A 18 5.18 6.26 -8.28
N LYS A 19 4.39 6.96 -9.11
CA LYS A 19 4.15 8.40 -8.98
C LYS A 19 2.67 8.69 -8.89
N VAL A 20 2.29 9.50 -7.91
CA VAL A 20 0.91 9.99 -7.73
C VAL A 20 0.88 11.46 -8.13
N LYS A 21 -0.10 11.84 -8.94
CA LYS A 21 -0.27 13.21 -9.41
C LYS A 21 -0.50 14.15 -8.23
N GLY A 22 0.20 15.29 -8.22
CA GLY A 22 0.16 16.25 -7.11
C GLY A 22 1.10 15.92 -5.95
N CYS A 23 1.77 14.75 -5.95
CA CYS A 23 2.86 14.46 -5.03
C CYS A 23 4.22 14.78 -5.67
N SER A 24 5.09 15.48 -4.94
CA SER A 24 6.45 15.79 -5.41
C SER A 24 7.40 14.60 -5.37
N SER A 25 7.10 13.60 -4.53
CA SER A 25 7.94 12.43 -4.30
C SER A 25 7.41 11.20 -5.03
N SER A 26 8.31 10.31 -5.43
CA SER A 26 7.94 8.96 -5.85
C SER A 26 7.91 8.01 -4.67
N TYR A 27 7.18 6.90 -4.86
CA TYR A 27 7.04 5.83 -3.88
C TYR A 27 7.57 4.53 -4.44
N LYS A 28 8.02 3.62 -3.56
CA LYS A 28 8.20 2.22 -3.93
C LYS A 28 6.84 1.51 -3.92
N ASP A 29 6.14 1.64 -2.79
CA ASP A 29 4.77 1.20 -2.56
C ASP A 29 4.02 2.36 -1.89
N CYS A 30 2.73 2.56 -2.20
CA CYS A 30 1.95 3.66 -1.63
C CYS A 30 0.49 3.32 -1.37
N LYS A 31 -0.10 4.01 -0.39
CA LYS A 31 -1.53 4.08 -0.14
C LYS A 31 -2.06 5.38 -0.70
N VAL A 32 -3.26 5.34 -1.27
CA VAL A 32 -3.89 6.49 -1.95
C VAL A 32 -5.35 6.57 -1.52
N TRP A 33 -5.83 7.79 -1.28
CA TRP A 33 -7.20 8.06 -0.84
C TRP A 33 -7.69 9.42 -1.38
N PRO A 34 -9.01 9.68 -1.34
CA PRO A 34 -9.59 11.01 -1.56
C PRO A 34 -8.82 12.12 -0.84
N GLY A 35 -8.07 12.93 -1.59
CA GLY A 35 -7.28 14.03 -1.06
C GLY A 35 -5.84 13.74 -0.64
N GLY A 36 -5.27 12.56 -0.91
CA GLY A 36 -3.84 12.35 -0.66
C GLY A 36 -3.27 10.96 -0.94
N SER A 37 -1.98 10.85 -0.63
CA SER A 37 -1.22 9.60 -0.71
C SER A 37 -0.10 9.57 0.32
N GLN A 38 0.34 8.38 0.69
CA GLN A 38 1.46 8.16 1.60
C GLN A 38 2.25 6.92 1.20
N ALA A 39 3.54 6.89 1.56
CA ALA A 39 4.36 5.69 1.41
C ALA A 39 3.79 4.52 2.21
N TRP A 40 3.87 3.32 1.65
CA TRP A 40 3.47 2.10 2.35
C TRP A 40 4.72 1.32 2.76
N ASP A 41 5.06 1.37 4.04
CA ASP A 41 6.15 0.58 4.60
C ASP A 41 5.59 -0.67 5.31
N TRP A 42 5.76 -1.84 4.68
CA TRP A 42 5.26 -3.13 5.19
C TRP A 42 5.79 -3.50 6.58
N ARG A 43 6.89 -2.86 7.01
CA ARG A 43 7.50 -3.07 8.34
C ARG A 43 6.65 -2.47 9.46
N GLU A 44 5.77 -1.52 9.17
CA GLU A 44 4.93 -0.87 10.17
C GLU A 44 3.82 -1.79 10.70
N THR A 45 3.37 -2.74 9.88
CA THR A 45 2.17 -3.55 10.14
C THR A 45 2.45 -5.05 10.17
N GLY A 46 3.69 -5.46 9.88
CA GLY A 46 4.05 -6.87 9.86
C GLY A 46 3.60 -7.60 8.59
N THR A 47 3.27 -6.90 7.50
CA THR A 47 2.90 -7.50 6.19
C THR A 47 4.00 -8.43 5.66
N ASN A 48 5.25 -8.19 6.01
CA ASN A 48 6.40 -9.02 5.64
C ASN A 48 6.90 -9.97 6.74
N VAL A 49 6.21 -10.04 7.88
CA VAL A 49 6.67 -10.81 9.04
C VAL A 49 5.78 -12.04 9.20
N SER A 50 6.30 -13.19 8.77
CA SER A 50 5.78 -14.48 9.23
C SER A 50 6.32 -14.78 10.62
N GLU A 51 5.50 -15.31 11.54
CA GLU A 51 5.94 -15.87 12.84
C GLU A 51 6.83 -17.13 12.71
N ALA A 52 7.20 -17.52 11.49
CA ALA A 52 8.05 -18.68 11.25
C ALA A 52 9.49 -18.45 11.72
N ASP A 53 10.12 -19.49 12.25
CA ASP A 53 11.54 -19.50 12.65
C ASP A 53 12.44 -18.86 11.59
N GLU A 54 13.52 -18.18 12.01
CA GLU A 54 14.38 -17.34 11.15
C GLU A 54 14.81 -18.01 9.83
N LEU A 55 14.88 -19.34 9.78
CA LEU A 55 15.20 -20.13 8.60
C LEU A 55 14.15 -20.04 7.46
N ARG A 56 12.87 -19.78 7.77
CA ARG A 56 11.77 -19.65 6.80
C ARG A 56 11.43 -18.21 6.43
N LYS A 57 12.00 -17.24 7.14
CA LYS A 57 11.74 -15.80 6.96
C LYS A 57 12.05 -15.28 5.55
N HIS A 58 13.03 -15.88 4.86
CA HIS A 58 13.38 -15.52 3.48
C HIS A 58 12.37 -16.03 2.43
N VAL A 59 11.58 -17.05 2.76
CA VAL A 59 10.63 -17.70 1.83
C VAL A 59 9.21 -17.13 1.97
N LEU A 60 8.89 -16.51 3.11
CA LEU A 60 7.54 -16.06 3.46
C LEU A 60 7.36 -14.54 3.45
N GLN A 61 8.24 -13.78 2.80
CA GLN A 61 8.20 -12.30 2.86
C GLN A 61 6.89 -11.66 2.33
N HIS A 62 6.03 -12.45 1.67
CA HIS A 62 4.74 -12.04 1.14
C HIS A 62 3.53 -12.66 1.88
N TYR A 63 3.79 -13.40 2.96
CA TYR A 63 2.81 -14.04 3.82
C TYR A 63 2.99 -13.48 5.25
N PRO A 64 1.91 -13.12 5.98
CA PRO A 64 0.50 -13.45 5.73
C PRO A 64 -0.22 -12.62 4.65
N GLY A 65 0.45 -11.62 4.07
CA GLY A 65 -0.17 -10.75 3.07
C GLY A 65 -0.61 -9.41 3.67
N VAL A 66 -1.43 -8.66 2.95
CA VAL A 66 -1.92 -7.34 3.40
C VAL A 66 -2.68 -7.47 4.72
N GLN A 67 -2.27 -6.74 5.75
CA GLN A 67 -2.90 -6.79 7.07
C GLN A 67 -4.03 -5.76 7.19
N PRO A 68 -5.06 -6.00 8.03
CA PRO A 68 -6.09 -5.00 8.32
C PRO A 68 -5.51 -3.67 8.79
N ALA A 69 -4.40 -3.70 9.54
CA ALA A 69 -3.69 -2.52 10.01
C ALA A 69 -3.14 -1.65 8.87
N ASP A 70 -2.81 -2.22 7.70
CA ASP A 70 -2.41 -1.43 6.52
C ASP A 70 -3.56 -0.58 5.98
N LEU A 71 -4.78 -1.04 6.17
CA LEU A 71 -5.98 -0.48 5.56
C LEU A 71 -6.68 0.54 6.47
N GLU A 72 -6.48 0.45 7.78
CA GLU A 72 -7.21 1.27 8.77
C GLU A 72 -7.20 2.77 8.45
N GLU A 73 -6.02 3.31 8.10
CA GLU A 73 -5.89 4.73 7.84
C GLU A 73 -6.61 5.17 6.56
N VAL A 74 -6.66 4.29 5.54
CA VAL A 74 -7.36 4.53 4.28
C VAL A 74 -8.86 4.42 4.47
N LEU A 75 -9.31 3.41 5.22
CA LEU A 75 -10.73 3.21 5.54
C LEU A 75 -11.30 4.40 6.35
N LYS A 76 -10.52 4.95 7.29
CA LYS A 76 -10.89 6.15 8.07
C LYS A 76 -11.07 7.41 7.20
N LYS A 77 -10.64 7.41 5.93
CA LYS A 77 -10.89 8.50 4.97
C LYS A 77 -12.26 8.46 4.30
N GLY A 78 -13.09 7.45 4.59
CA GLY A 78 -14.47 7.38 4.07
C GLY A 78 -14.55 6.93 2.61
N ILE A 79 -13.66 6.03 2.18
CA ILE A 79 -13.68 5.47 0.83
C ILE A 79 -14.87 4.51 0.62
N THR A 80 -15.35 4.42 -0.61
CA THR A 80 -16.40 3.47 -1.02
C THR A 80 -15.86 2.26 -1.77
N LEU A 81 -14.66 2.36 -2.34
CA LEU A 81 -13.97 1.32 -3.07
C LEU A 81 -12.51 1.26 -2.64
N LEU A 82 -12.03 0.05 -2.33
CA LEU A 82 -10.63 -0.24 -2.03
C LEU A 82 -10.07 -1.17 -3.11
N VAL A 83 -8.92 -0.81 -3.66
CA VAL A 83 -8.17 -1.63 -4.61
C VAL A 83 -6.83 -2.00 -3.99
N ILE A 84 -6.50 -3.29 -3.95
CA ILE A 84 -5.23 -3.80 -3.43
C ILE A 84 -4.40 -4.34 -4.61
N GLY A 85 -3.29 -3.68 -4.91
CA GLY A 85 -2.32 -4.16 -5.88
C GLY A 85 -1.37 -5.18 -5.26
N ARG A 86 -1.31 -6.40 -5.80
CA ARG A 86 -0.48 -7.50 -5.26
C ARG A 86 0.95 -7.55 -5.81
N GLY A 87 1.44 -6.42 -6.30
CA GLY A 87 2.71 -6.32 -7.02
C GLY A 87 2.65 -6.86 -8.46
N MET A 88 3.74 -6.65 -9.21
CA MET A 88 3.80 -6.93 -10.65
C MET A 88 3.62 -8.41 -11.02
N SER A 89 3.98 -9.32 -10.11
CA SER A 89 3.86 -10.77 -10.29
C SER A 89 2.82 -11.40 -9.37
N GLU A 90 1.95 -10.59 -8.75
CA GLU A 90 0.91 -11.05 -7.80
C GLU A 90 1.46 -11.87 -6.62
N ALA A 91 2.71 -11.63 -6.23
CA ALA A 91 3.38 -12.39 -5.19
C ALA A 91 2.88 -12.04 -3.78
N LEU A 92 2.40 -10.80 -3.57
CA LEU A 92 1.80 -10.38 -2.31
C LEU A 92 0.47 -11.11 -2.09
N GLN A 93 0.34 -11.80 -0.96
CA GLN A 93 -0.86 -12.57 -0.63
C GLN A 93 -1.99 -11.70 -0.09
#